data_AF-A0A1H2MZU0-F1
#
_entry.id   AF-A0A1H2MZU0-F1
#
_cell.length_a   1.000
_cell.length_b   1.000
_cell.length_c   1.000
_cell.angle_alpha   90.00
_cell.angle_beta   90.00
_cell.angle_gamma   90.00
#
_symmetry.space_group_name_H-M   'P 1'
#
loop_
_entity.id
_entity.type
_entity.pdbx_description
1 polymer ?
#
loop_
_entity_poly.entity_id
_entity_poly.type
_entity_poly.pdbx_seq_one_letter_code
_entity_poly.pdbx_strand_id
1 'polypeptide(L)'
;MPNLNALSVLPLPTGPALNADESDNRLTLTLAGQPLLRLHLEHGDTLQLHLLTPGEVPAARAVWAACYWLFARQPERQQLTWHLEHAPDDALRSGLLVATDVAGQFRSERTLFWQLPQPWLGQPCNNGYPQQMIVSAGKRHPVRAPKPRGEVYRRFDARLGAWVSLRTLEVEVDLARFNRWQNSARVANFWQESGSLEQHREYLERLDADPHCLTLIGCFDDEPFAYFEAYWAKEDRIAPFYDVADYDRGIHMLVGEEHHRGPHKVASWLAALAHYLFLDDPRTQRVVAEPRADNAKMIRYMQNQCFHCEKEFDFPHKRAALMVLGRERFFDRCGLV
;
A
#
# COMPACT_ATOMS: atom_id res chain seq x y z
N MET A 1 12.01 -10.27 -16.53
CA MET A 1 11.98 -9.49 -15.28
C MET A 1 13.42 -9.20 -14.91
N PRO A 2 13.77 -7.99 -14.44
CA PRO A 2 15.12 -7.73 -13.95
C PRO A 2 15.47 -8.73 -12.85
N ASN A 3 16.72 -9.17 -12.82
CA ASN A 3 17.22 -10.02 -11.75
C ASN A 3 17.32 -9.16 -10.48
N LEU A 4 16.34 -9.29 -9.56
CA LEU A 4 16.32 -8.55 -8.29
C LEU A 4 17.61 -8.78 -7.47
N ASN A 5 18.28 -9.92 -7.67
CA ASN A 5 19.54 -10.23 -7.01
C ASN A 5 20.73 -9.39 -7.55
N ALA A 6 20.60 -8.71 -8.69
CA ALA A 6 21.64 -7.84 -9.25
C ALA A 6 21.55 -6.37 -8.76
N LEU A 7 20.52 -6.02 -7.98
CA LEU A 7 20.41 -4.68 -7.39
C LEU A 7 21.48 -4.52 -6.30
N SER A 8 22.34 -3.51 -6.44
CA SER A 8 23.25 -3.01 -5.41
C SER A 8 22.69 -1.77 -4.69
N VAL A 9 21.56 -1.24 -5.18
CA VAL A 9 20.92 -0.01 -4.69
C VAL A 9 19.41 -0.21 -4.61
N LEU A 10 18.83 0.12 -3.46
CA LEU A 10 17.39 0.21 -3.25
C LEU A 10 17.00 1.64 -2.90
N PRO A 11 16.16 2.29 -3.72
CA PRO A 11 15.62 3.59 -3.37
C PRO A 11 14.73 3.52 -2.11
N LEU A 12 14.84 4.53 -1.26
CA LEU A 12 14.00 4.70 -0.06
C LEU A 12 12.93 5.77 -0.32
N PRO A 13 11.68 5.59 0.15
CA PRO A 13 10.61 6.57 -0.09
C PRO A 13 10.96 7.99 0.34
N THR A 14 11.76 8.10 1.40
CA THR A 14 12.31 9.37 1.89
C THR A 14 13.82 9.26 2.07
N GLY A 15 14.55 10.25 1.59
CA GLY A 15 16.00 10.36 1.80
C GLY A 15 16.85 9.64 0.74
N PRO A 16 18.16 9.50 1.00
CA PRO A 16 19.09 8.93 0.04
C PRO A 16 18.84 7.43 -0.18
N ALA A 17 19.26 6.90 -1.32
CA ALA A 17 19.15 5.49 -1.62
C ALA A 17 19.99 4.63 -0.66
N LEU A 18 19.47 3.45 -0.34
CA LEU A 18 20.16 2.41 0.42
C LEU A 18 21.08 1.66 -0.53
N ASN A 19 22.39 1.68 -0.26
CA ASN A 19 23.35 0.89 -1.00
C ASN A 19 23.75 -0.30 -0.14
N ALA A 20 23.94 -1.44 -0.77
CA ALA A 20 24.45 -2.61 -0.09
C ALA A 20 25.61 -3.24 -0.85
N ASP A 21 26.58 -3.70 -0.07
CA ASP A 21 27.64 -4.58 -0.52
C ASP A 21 27.46 -5.92 0.21
N GLU A 22 27.23 -6.98 -0.56
CA GLU A 22 27.02 -8.33 -0.06
C GLU A 22 28.12 -9.24 -0.63
N SER A 23 29.03 -9.68 0.24
CA SER A 23 30.16 -10.56 -0.10
C SER A 23 30.40 -11.58 0.99
N ASP A 24 30.63 -12.85 0.62
CA ASP A 24 31.04 -13.95 1.53
C ASP A 24 30.36 -13.92 2.91
N ASN A 25 29.03 -14.06 2.94
CA ASN A 25 28.22 -14.05 4.15
C ASN A 25 28.29 -12.75 4.96
N ARG A 26 28.62 -11.62 4.34
CA ARG A 26 28.60 -10.30 4.96
C ARG A 26 27.72 -9.37 4.17
N LEU A 27 26.94 -8.57 4.90
CA LEU A 27 26.13 -7.49 4.34
C LEU A 27 26.55 -6.18 4.98
N THR A 28 27.01 -5.25 4.15
CA THR A 28 27.29 -3.86 4.56
C THR A 28 26.27 -2.95 3.91
N LEU A 29 25.48 -2.27 4.74
CA LEU A 29 24.52 -1.27 4.31
C LEU A 29 25.09 0.12 4.49
N THR A 30 24.93 0.97 3.49
CA THR A 30 25.31 2.37 3.52
C THR A 30 24.19 3.27 3.05
N LEU A 31 24.11 4.46 3.63
CA LEU A 31 23.08 5.46 3.35
C LEU A 31 23.78 6.80 3.11
N ALA A 32 23.60 7.38 1.91
CA ALA A 32 24.39 8.56 1.46
C ALA A 32 25.91 8.40 1.68
N GLY A 33 26.45 7.21 1.40
CA GLY A 33 27.87 6.90 1.57
C GLY A 33 28.33 6.70 3.02
N GLN A 34 27.46 6.89 4.01
CA GLN A 34 27.77 6.62 5.42
C GLN A 34 27.39 5.18 5.78
N PRO A 35 28.25 4.43 6.50
CA PRO A 35 27.90 3.11 7.02
C PRO A 35 26.65 3.18 7.92
N LEU A 36 25.68 2.32 7.65
CA LEU A 36 24.44 2.21 8.41
C LEU A 36 24.41 0.95 9.28
N LEU A 37 24.82 -0.19 8.72
CA LEU A 37 24.81 -1.47 9.42
C LEU A 37 25.79 -2.45 8.76
N ARG A 38 26.41 -3.32 9.56
CA ARG A 38 27.23 -4.42 9.04
C ARG A 38 26.84 -5.73 9.72
N LEU A 39 26.53 -6.73 8.92
CA LEU A 39 26.02 -8.01 9.38
C LEU A 39 26.87 -9.16 8.85
N HIS A 40 27.05 -10.19 9.67
CA HIS A 40 27.34 -11.54 9.22
C HIS A 40 26.02 -12.28 9.01
N LEU A 41 25.88 -12.91 7.85
CA LEU A 41 24.72 -13.67 7.40
C LEU A 41 25.03 -15.16 7.50
N GLU A 42 24.31 -15.90 8.34
CA GLU A 42 24.39 -17.35 8.35
C GLU A 42 23.14 -17.95 7.71
N HIS A 43 23.37 -18.71 6.65
CA HIS A 43 22.31 -19.31 5.84
C HIS A 43 21.93 -20.69 6.40
N GLY A 44 20.69 -20.80 6.86
CA GLY A 44 20.06 -22.07 7.24
C GLY A 44 18.56 -22.04 6.92
N ASP A 45 17.75 -22.76 7.69
CA ASP A 45 16.28 -22.77 7.55
C ASP A 45 15.68 -21.35 7.63
N THR A 46 16.23 -20.54 8.54
CA THR A 46 16.04 -19.08 8.55
C THR A 46 17.37 -18.38 8.39
N LEU A 47 17.39 -17.18 7.79
CA LEU A 47 18.59 -16.36 7.70
C LEU A 47 18.91 -15.76 9.07
N GLN A 48 20.06 -16.12 9.61
CA GLN A 48 20.56 -15.60 10.88
C GLN A 48 21.40 -14.36 10.61
N LEU A 49 21.19 -13.32 11.40
CA LEU A 49 21.80 -12.00 11.27
C LEU A 49 22.56 -11.67 12.55
N HIS A 50 23.87 -11.54 12.45
CA HIS A 50 24.74 -11.19 13.57
C HIS A 50 25.43 -9.85 13.28
N LEU A 51 25.48 -8.95 14.27
CA LEU A 51 26.27 -7.72 14.12
C LEU A 51 27.75 -8.04 14.03
N LEU A 52 28.47 -7.38 13.12
CA LEU A 52 29.94 -7.48 13.07
C LEU A 52 30.64 -6.74 14.21
N THR A 53 29.95 -5.81 14.87
CA THR A 53 30.38 -5.14 16.12
C THR A 53 29.53 -5.66 17.30
N PRO A 54 30.00 -6.68 18.04
CA PRO A 54 29.31 -7.17 19.23
C PRO A 54 29.15 -6.08 20.29
N GLY A 55 28.05 -6.12 21.06
CA GLY A 55 27.73 -5.15 22.12
C GLY A 55 27.15 -3.81 21.63
N GLU A 56 27.11 -3.54 20.34
CA GLU A 56 26.46 -2.35 19.78
C GLU A 56 24.94 -2.55 19.67
N VAL A 57 24.16 -1.54 20.04
CA VAL A 57 22.71 -1.53 19.81
C VAL A 57 22.43 -0.76 18.51
N PRO A 58 21.98 -1.43 17.44
CA PRO A 58 21.80 -0.77 16.15
C PRO A 58 20.61 0.19 16.22
N ALA A 59 20.62 1.29 15.47
CA ALA A 59 19.42 2.13 15.39
C ALA A 59 18.25 1.34 14.76
N ALA A 60 17.01 1.58 15.20
CA ALA A 60 15.83 0.91 14.62
C ALA A 60 15.72 1.13 13.10
N ARG A 61 16.13 2.30 12.60
CA ARG A 61 16.23 2.60 11.16
C ARG A 61 17.22 1.68 10.43
N ALA A 62 18.33 1.30 11.07
CA ALA A 62 19.31 0.39 10.48
C ALA A 62 18.75 -1.04 10.37
N VAL A 63 18.07 -1.51 11.42
CA VAL A 63 17.35 -2.79 11.42
C VAL A 63 16.28 -2.80 10.32
N TRP A 64 15.51 -1.71 10.20
CA TRP A 64 14.47 -1.57 9.18
C TRP A 64 15.07 -1.63 7.76
N ALA A 65 16.18 -0.93 7.52
CA ALA A 65 16.84 -0.90 6.21
C ALA A 65 17.35 -2.29 5.79
N ALA A 66 17.87 -3.06 6.74
CA ALA A 66 18.27 -4.45 6.49
C ALA A 66 17.09 -5.35 6.19
N CYS A 67 15.98 -5.22 6.94
CA CYS A 67 14.76 -5.95 6.64
C CYS A 67 14.23 -5.61 5.24
N TYR A 68 14.18 -4.32 4.89
CA TYR A 68 13.76 -3.88 3.56
C TYR A 68 14.65 -4.47 2.47
N TRP A 69 15.98 -4.39 2.62
CA TRP A 69 16.93 -4.95 1.68
C TRP A 69 16.71 -6.45 1.42
N LEU A 70 16.60 -7.22 2.50
CA LEU A 70 16.48 -8.67 2.44
C LEU A 70 15.10 -9.10 1.93
N PHE A 71 14.02 -8.49 2.42
CA PHE A 71 12.65 -8.84 1.99
C PHE A 71 12.31 -8.37 0.58
N ALA A 72 12.89 -7.28 0.08
CA ALA A 72 12.68 -6.82 -1.29
C ALA A 72 13.40 -7.73 -2.31
N ARG A 73 14.60 -8.21 -1.98
CA ARG A 73 15.43 -9.04 -2.88
C ARG A 73 15.11 -10.53 -2.82
N GLN A 74 14.59 -11.02 -1.68
CA GLN A 74 14.25 -12.43 -1.45
C GLN A 74 12.76 -12.54 -1.09
N PRO A 75 11.83 -12.40 -2.05
CA PRO A 75 10.39 -12.39 -1.78
C PRO A 75 9.85 -13.68 -1.15
N GLU A 76 10.56 -14.80 -1.34
CA GLU A 76 10.29 -16.09 -0.71
C GLU A 76 10.57 -16.09 0.79
N ARG A 77 11.45 -15.21 1.27
CA ARG A 77 11.86 -15.18 2.67
C ARG A 77 10.78 -14.53 3.54
N GLN A 78 10.20 -15.34 4.43
CA GLN A 78 9.15 -14.89 5.35
C GLN A 78 9.68 -14.37 6.68
N GLN A 79 10.85 -14.83 7.10
CA GLN A 79 11.41 -14.51 8.42
C GLN A 79 12.91 -14.24 8.35
N LEU A 80 13.35 -13.33 9.23
CA LEU A 80 14.73 -13.01 9.53
C LEU A 80 14.98 -13.20 11.03
N THR A 81 16.08 -13.84 11.41
CA THR A 81 16.42 -14.09 12.82
C THR A 81 17.64 -13.25 13.19
N TRP A 82 17.49 -12.40 14.19
CA TRP A 82 18.48 -11.45 14.65
C TRP A 82 19.10 -11.91 15.97
N HIS A 83 20.43 -11.86 16.05
CA HIS A 83 21.19 -12.10 17.27
C HIS A 83 21.74 -10.77 17.77
N LEU A 84 21.09 -10.22 18.78
CA LEU A 84 21.36 -8.91 19.36
C LEU A 84 21.40 -9.05 20.88
N GLU A 85 22.45 -8.58 21.55
CA GLU A 85 22.47 -8.55 23.03
C GLU A 85 21.33 -7.69 23.59
N HIS A 86 21.04 -6.57 22.93
CA HIS A 86 19.93 -5.68 23.24
C HIS A 86 19.25 -5.22 21.94
N ALA A 87 17.92 -5.33 21.88
CA ALA A 87 17.15 -4.80 20.76
C ALA A 87 16.76 -3.34 20.99
N PRO A 88 16.64 -2.53 19.94
CA PRO A 88 16.18 -1.14 20.07
C PRO A 88 14.71 -1.11 20.48
N ASP A 89 14.37 -0.33 21.51
CA ASP A 89 13.00 -0.28 22.03
C ASP A 89 11.98 0.10 20.95
N ASP A 90 12.33 1.02 20.05
CA ASP A 90 11.47 1.45 18.94
C ASP A 90 11.18 0.31 17.97
N ALA A 91 12.15 -0.57 17.72
CA ALA A 91 11.98 -1.74 16.87
C ALA A 91 11.07 -2.80 17.53
N LEU A 92 11.14 -2.95 18.86
CA LEU A 92 10.23 -3.80 19.61
C LEU A 92 8.80 -3.24 19.63
N ARG A 93 8.64 -1.96 19.97
CA ARG A 93 7.32 -1.32 20.07
C ARG A 93 6.57 -1.25 18.74
N SER A 94 7.30 -1.16 17.62
CA SER A 94 6.71 -1.17 16.28
C SER A 94 6.38 -2.57 15.76
N GLY A 95 6.92 -3.63 16.37
CA GLY A 95 6.82 -4.99 15.84
C GLY A 95 7.79 -5.30 14.69
N LEU A 96 8.74 -4.39 14.40
CA LEU A 96 9.85 -4.68 13.48
C LEU A 96 10.72 -5.83 13.99
N LEU A 97 10.92 -5.89 15.31
CA LEU A 97 11.53 -7.00 16.01
C LEU A 97 10.51 -7.57 16.99
N VAL A 98 10.41 -8.90 17.01
CA VAL A 98 9.62 -9.66 17.98
C VAL A 98 10.58 -10.54 18.77
N ALA A 99 10.50 -10.47 20.10
CA ALA A 99 11.31 -11.31 20.96
C ALA A 99 10.97 -12.80 20.75
N THR A 100 11.98 -13.66 20.87
CA THR A 100 11.82 -15.11 20.85
C THR A 100 11.97 -15.68 22.26
N ASP A 101 11.81 -16.99 22.41
CA ASP A 101 12.06 -17.69 23.68
C ASP A 101 13.56 -17.79 24.02
N VAL A 102 14.45 -17.44 23.09
CA VAL A 102 15.90 -17.46 23.27
C VAL A 102 16.38 -16.04 23.57
N ALA A 103 17.06 -15.88 24.71
CA ALA A 103 17.63 -14.59 25.11
C ALA A 103 18.63 -14.08 24.07
N GLY A 104 18.51 -12.79 23.72
CA GLY A 104 19.33 -12.16 22.69
C GLY A 104 18.95 -12.53 21.25
N GLN A 105 17.85 -13.28 21.06
CA GLN A 105 17.32 -13.61 19.74
C GLN A 105 15.97 -12.93 19.49
N PHE A 106 15.87 -12.29 18.34
CA PHE A 106 14.68 -11.59 17.86
C PHE A 106 14.34 -12.04 16.45
N ARG A 107 13.09 -11.87 16.03
CA ARG A 107 12.65 -12.15 14.66
C ARG A 107 12.03 -10.92 14.02
N SER A 108 12.29 -10.74 12.73
CA SER A 108 11.50 -9.85 11.88
C SER A 108 10.66 -10.72 10.95
N GLU A 109 9.34 -10.54 11.02
CA GLU A 109 8.39 -11.22 10.14
C GLU A 109 8.08 -10.34 8.95
N ARG A 110 8.08 -10.92 7.75
CA ARG A 110 7.70 -10.21 6.52
C ARG A 110 6.29 -9.64 6.63
N THR A 111 5.36 -10.42 7.19
CA THR A 111 3.96 -10.04 7.37
C THR A 111 3.80 -8.83 8.29
N LEU A 112 4.66 -8.68 9.30
CA LEU A 112 4.67 -7.52 10.20
C LEU A 112 5.41 -6.34 9.58
N PHE A 113 6.53 -6.59 8.91
CA PHE A 113 7.34 -5.55 8.27
C PHE A 113 6.54 -4.70 7.28
N TRP A 114 5.76 -5.35 6.41
CA TRP A 114 4.91 -4.63 5.46
C TRP A 114 3.67 -3.99 6.11
N GLN A 115 3.39 -4.24 7.39
CA GLN A 115 2.36 -3.50 8.13
C GLN A 115 2.89 -2.24 8.81
N LEU A 116 4.20 -2.01 8.79
CA LEU A 116 4.79 -0.78 9.32
C LEU A 116 4.42 0.40 8.41
N PRO A 117 3.75 1.45 8.91
CA PRO A 117 3.25 2.54 8.06
C PRO A 117 4.39 3.39 7.47
N GLN A 118 5.46 3.57 8.23
CA GLN A 118 6.63 4.32 7.79
C GLN A 118 7.68 3.38 7.20
N PRO A 119 8.39 3.80 6.14
CA PRO A 119 8.41 5.12 5.51
C PRO A 119 7.43 5.27 4.32
N TRP A 120 6.46 4.37 4.17
CA TRP A 120 5.59 4.36 2.98
C TRP A 120 4.62 5.54 2.94
N LEU A 121 4.10 5.94 4.11
CA LEU A 121 3.16 7.05 4.24
C LEU A 121 3.87 8.40 4.34
N GLY A 122 3.41 9.40 3.57
CA GLY A 122 4.08 10.70 3.42
C GLY A 122 4.09 11.62 4.65
N GLN A 123 3.09 11.51 5.53
CA GLN A 123 3.06 12.18 6.83
C GLN A 123 2.94 11.14 7.95
N PRO A 124 3.50 11.40 9.15
CA PRO A 124 3.37 10.46 10.26
C PRO A 124 1.89 10.19 10.53
N CYS A 125 1.49 8.93 10.34
CA CYS A 125 0.16 8.45 10.67
C CYS A 125 -0.04 8.65 12.18
N ASN A 126 -0.98 9.51 12.57
CA ASN A 126 -1.46 9.52 13.94
C ASN A 126 -2.03 8.14 14.27
N ASN A 127 -1.77 7.60 15.47
CA ASN A 127 -2.17 6.27 15.98
C ASN A 127 -3.70 5.95 15.91
N GLY A 128 -4.30 6.03 14.72
CA GLY A 128 -5.74 6.06 14.48
C GLY A 128 -6.38 7.38 14.92
N TYR A 129 -7.31 7.90 14.11
CA TYR A 129 -8.18 9.01 14.55
C TYR A 129 -9.11 8.51 15.68
N PRO A 130 -9.26 9.25 16.80
CA PRO A 130 -10.11 8.84 17.92
C PRO A 130 -11.53 8.49 17.47
N GLN A 131 -12.06 7.38 17.96
CA GLN A 131 -13.37 6.90 17.54
C GLN A 131 -14.48 7.64 18.28
N GLN A 132 -15.25 8.42 17.53
CA GLN A 132 -16.53 8.97 17.94
C GLN A 132 -17.59 8.51 16.94
N MET A 133 -18.72 7.98 17.41
CA MET A 133 -19.79 7.52 16.54
C MET A 133 -20.76 8.66 16.23
N ILE A 134 -21.22 8.74 14.98
CA ILE A 134 -22.25 9.65 14.51
C ILE A 134 -23.31 8.89 13.72
N VAL A 135 -24.44 9.56 13.49
CA VAL A 135 -25.46 9.09 12.53
C VAL A 135 -25.58 10.15 11.44
N SER A 136 -25.30 9.76 10.20
CA SER A 136 -25.48 10.61 9.03
C SER A 136 -26.12 9.79 7.90
N ALA A 137 -26.98 10.40 7.09
CA ALA A 137 -27.72 9.72 6.01
C ALA A 137 -28.37 8.36 6.40
N GLY A 138 -28.86 8.25 7.64
CA GLY A 138 -29.50 7.03 8.18
C GLY A 138 -28.52 5.91 8.57
N LYS A 139 -27.21 6.17 8.60
CA LYS A 139 -26.17 5.18 8.89
C LYS A 139 -25.39 5.59 10.14
N ARG A 140 -25.15 4.63 11.06
CA ARG A 140 -24.29 4.84 12.23
C ARG A 140 -22.86 4.42 11.92
N HIS A 141 -21.91 5.36 11.93
CA HIS A 141 -20.51 5.12 11.58
C HIS A 141 -19.56 6.03 12.39
N PRO A 142 -18.25 5.74 12.41
CA PRO A 142 -17.28 6.63 13.03
C PRO A 142 -17.18 7.98 12.30
N VAL A 143 -16.87 9.05 13.04
CA VAL A 143 -16.36 10.31 12.47
C VAL A 143 -15.05 10.00 11.76
N ARG A 144 -14.93 10.47 10.51
CA ARG A 144 -13.75 10.25 9.68
C ARG A 144 -12.72 11.36 9.91
N ALA A 145 -11.45 10.97 9.85
CA ALA A 145 -10.36 11.93 9.95
C ALA A 145 -10.45 12.98 8.84
N PRO A 146 -9.92 14.20 9.06
CA PRO A 146 -9.71 15.16 7.98
C PRO A 146 -8.90 14.52 6.85
N LYS A 147 -9.27 14.84 5.60
CA LYS A 147 -8.57 14.28 4.44
C LYS A 147 -7.13 14.78 4.42
N PRO A 148 -6.14 13.91 4.13
CA PRO A 148 -4.77 14.33 3.90
C PRO A 148 -4.69 15.21 2.64
N ARG A 149 -3.54 15.87 2.45
CA ARG A 149 -3.24 16.67 1.25
C ARG A 149 -1.83 16.35 0.76
N GLY A 150 -1.65 16.32 -0.56
CA GLY A 150 -0.37 16.01 -1.20
C GLY A 150 -0.13 14.51 -1.35
N GLU A 151 1.14 14.10 -1.39
CA GLU A 151 1.51 12.69 -1.47
C GLU A 151 1.24 11.96 -0.15
N VAL A 152 0.44 10.90 -0.23
CA VAL A 152 0.02 10.10 0.93
C VAL A 152 0.74 8.76 1.01
N TYR A 153 1.28 8.28 -0.12
CA TYR A 153 1.94 6.99 -0.21
C TYR A 153 3.02 6.98 -1.29
N ARG A 154 4.17 6.35 -1.02
CA ARG A 154 5.20 6.07 -2.03
C ARG A 154 5.94 4.77 -1.73
N ARG A 155 6.20 3.98 -2.79
CA ARG A 155 7.05 2.79 -2.73
C ARG A 155 7.77 2.58 -4.06
N PHE A 156 9.00 2.10 -4.02
CA PHE A 156 9.70 1.65 -5.22
C PHE A 156 9.32 0.20 -5.52
N ASP A 157 8.73 -0.08 -6.68
CA ASP A 157 8.47 -1.46 -7.10
C ASP A 157 9.70 -2.01 -7.82
N ALA A 158 10.54 -2.75 -7.10
CA ALA A 158 11.80 -3.27 -7.62
C ALA A 158 11.64 -4.18 -8.86
N ARG A 159 10.46 -4.79 -9.08
CA ARG A 159 10.19 -5.61 -10.28
C ARG A 159 10.02 -4.74 -11.53
N LEU A 160 9.48 -3.54 -11.35
CA LEU A 160 9.27 -2.58 -12.42
C LEU A 160 10.46 -1.62 -12.57
N GLY A 161 11.26 -1.45 -11.52
CA GLY A 161 12.32 -0.44 -11.48
C GLY A 161 11.76 0.98 -11.47
N ALA A 162 10.56 1.18 -10.93
CA ALA A 162 9.83 2.44 -10.97
C ALA A 162 9.20 2.75 -9.60
N TRP A 163 9.06 4.04 -9.31
CA TRP A 163 8.27 4.52 -8.17
C TRP A 163 6.79 4.39 -8.47
N VAL A 164 6.03 3.87 -7.51
CA VAL A 164 4.57 3.99 -7.47
C VAL A 164 4.18 4.85 -6.28
N SER A 165 3.41 5.91 -6.54
CA SER A 165 2.92 6.81 -5.50
C SER A 165 1.44 7.13 -5.66
N LEU A 166 0.83 7.57 -4.55
CA LEU A 166 -0.53 8.06 -4.49
C LEU A 166 -0.49 9.45 -3.88
N ARG A 167 -1.16 10.41 -4.52
CA ARG A 167 -1.39 11.74 -3.97
C ARG A 167 -2.87 12.08 -4.01
N THR A 168 -3.30 12.98 -3.14
CA THR A 168 -4.66 13.51 -3.21
C THR A 168 -4.84 14.29 -4.50
N LEU A 169 -6.04 14.20 -5.09
CA LEU A 169 -6.42 15.00 -6.24
C LEU A 169 -6.46 16.48 -5.84
N GLU A 170 -5.95 17.35 -6.71
CA GLU A 170 -6.06 18.81 -6.58
C GLU A 170 -6.91 19.33 -7.74
N VAL A 171 -8.10 19.86 -7.46
CA VAL A 171 -9.08 20.23 -8.51
C VAL A 171 -8.47 21.18 -9.53
N GLU A 172 -7.77 22.23 -9.10
CA GLU A 172 -7.17 23.20 -10.01
C GLU A 172 -6.06 22.62 -10.91
N VAL A 173 -5.41 21.54 -10.48
CA VAL A 173 -4.30 20.90 -11.20
C VAL A 173 -4.79 19.76 -12.08
N ASP A 174 -5.73 18.96 -11.57
CA ASP A 174 -6.11 17.67 -12.15
C ASP A 174 -7.43 17.70 -12.91
N LEU A 175 -8.24 18.77 -12.81
CA LEU A 175 -9.56 18.82 -13.46
C LEU A 175 -9.50 18.53 -14.97
N ALA A 176 -8.59 19.17 -15.70
CA ALA A 176 -8.44 18.95 -17.14
C ALA A 176 -8.02 17.50 -17.47
N ARG A 177 -7.24 16.87 -16.59
CA ARG A 177 -6.80 15.48 -16.72
C ARG A 177 -7.94 14.52 -16.46
N PHE A 178 -8.65 14.71 -15.35
CA PHE A 178 -9.83 13.94 -14.99
C PHE A 178 -10.88 14.01 -16.10
N ASN A 179 -11.18 15.21 -16.61
CA ASN A 179 -12.12 15.40 -17.69
C ASN A 179 -11.72 14.66 -18.97
N ARG A 180 -10.45 14.75 -19.39
CA ARG A 180 -9.94 14.00 -20.54
C ARG A 180 -10.10 12.49 -20.33
N TRP A 181 -9.76 11.98 -19.15
CA TRP A 181 -9.84 10.55 -18.86
C TRP A 181 -11.29 10.05 -18.86
N GLN A 182 -12.20 10.75 -18.19
CA GLN A 182 -13.62 10.38 -18.12
C GLN A 182 -14.34 10.42 -19.47
N ASN A 183 -13.92 11.32 -20.37
CA ASN A 183 -14.48 11.43 -21.73
C ASN A 183 -13.84 10.47 -22.74
N SER A 184 -12.83 9.69 -22.36
CA SER A 184 -12.31 8.64 -23.23
C SER A 184 -13.35 7.52 -23.38
N ALA A 185 -13.60 7.05 -24.60
CA ALA A 185 -14.62 6.03 -24.88
C ALA A 185 -14.48 4.77 -24.02
N ARG A 186 -13.23 4.38 -23.71
CA ARG A 186 -12.91 3.25 -22.84
C ARG A 186 -13.37 3.45 -21.40
N VAL A 187 -13.13 4.63 -20.82
CA VAL A 187 -13.50 4.92 -19.42
C VAL A 187 -15.00 5.16 -19.34
N ALA A 188 -15.57 5.93 -20.27
CA ALA A 188 -16.99 6.22 -20.37
C ALA A 188 -17.86 4.95 -20.37
N ASN A 189 -17.41 3.89 -21.04
CA ASN A 189 -18.12 2.61 -21.09
C ASN A 189 -18.31 1.95 -19.70
N PHE A 190 -17.43 2.22 -18.74
CA PHE A 190 -17.49 1.63 -17.40
C PHE A 190 -17.93 2.60 -16.31
N TRP A 191 -17.51 3.86 -16.40
CA TRP A 191 -17.77 4.87 -15.38
C TRP A 191 -19.03 5.69 -15.66
N GLN A 192 -19.41 5.88 -16.92
CA GLN A 192 -20.60 6.65 -17.33
C GLN A 192 -20.62 8.11 -16.82
N GLU A 193 -19.45 8.65 -16.46
CA GLU A 193 -19.26 10.03 -15.98
C GLU A 193 -18.72 10.95 -17.08
N SER A 194 -19.11 10.76 -18.35
CA SER A 194 -18.73 11.70 -19.42
C SER A 194 -19.47 13.03 -19.23
N GLY A 195 -18.80 14.15 -19.52
CA GLY A 195 -19.36 15.47 -19.20
C GLY A 195 -18.43 16.64 -19.52
N SER A 196 -18.96 17.85 -19.31
CA SER A 196 -18.21 19.09 -19.47
C SER A 196 -17.20 19.29 -18.33
N LEU A 197 -16.29 20.25 -18.52
CA LEU A 197 -15.29 20.60 -17.50
C LEU A 197 -15.96 21.12 -16.21
N GLU A 198 -17.04 21.87 -16.34
CA GLU A 198 -17.81 22.43 -15.23
C GLU A 198 -18.53 21.32 -14.44
N GLN A 199 -19.16 20.37 -15.12
CA GLN A 199 -19.80 19.22 -14.47
C GLN A 199 -18.81 18.39 -13.66
N HIS A 200 -17.59 18.20 -14.20
CA HIS A 200 -16.53 17.49 -13.49
C HIS A 200 -15.92 18.28 -12.34
N ARG A 201 -15.86 19.62 -12.45
CA ARG A 201 -15.46 20.48 -11.33
C ARG A 201 -16.43 20.33 -10.16
N GLU A 202 -17.73 20.48 -10.42
CA GLU A 202 -18.77 20.32 -9.41
C GLU A 202 -18.74 18.92 -8.78
N TYR A 203 -18.51 17.88 -9.59
CA TYR A 203 -18.34 16.51 -9.11
C TYR A 203 -17.18 16.38 -8.13
N LEU A 204 -15.99 16.86 -8.52
CA LEU A 204 -14.78 16.76 -7.70
C LEU A 204 -14.85 17.62 -6.43
N GLU A 205 -15.42 18.82 -6.50
CA GLU A 205 -15.62 19.70 -5.34
C GLU A 205 -16.58 19.09 -4.32
N ARG A 206 -17.66 18.44 -4.79
CA ARG A 206 -18.56 17.68 -3.92
C ARG A 206 -17.84 16.52 -3.24
N LEU A 207 -17.04 15.76 -3.99
CA LEU A 207 -16.24 14.69 -3.42
C LEU A 207 -15.18 15.22 -2.46
N ASP A 208 -14.59 16.39 -2.68
CA ASP A 208 -13.62 17.00 -1.76
C ASP A 208 -14.27 17.37 -0.42
N ALA A 209 -15.51 17.87 -0.45
CA ALA A 209 -16.27 18.20 0.75
C ALA A 209 -16.80 16.99 1.53
N ASP A 210 -16.99 15.83 0.88
CA ASP A 210 -17.58 14.64 1.50
C ASP A 210 -16.54 13.79 2.27
N PRO A 211 -16.58 13.72 3.62
CA PRO A 211 -15.60 12.96 4.42
C PRO A 211 -15.58 11.44 4.13
N HIS A 212 -16.63 10.93 3.51
CA HIS A 212 -16.77 9.53 3.13
C HIS A 212 -15.76 9.09 2.05
N CYS A 213 -15.38 9.98 1.14
CA CYS A 213 -14.61 9.64 -0.06
C CYS A 213 -13.30 10.43 -0.18
N LEU A 214 -12.19 9.71 -0.42
CA LEU A 214 -10.88 10.27 -0.72
C LEU A 214 -10.55 10.06 -2.20
N THR A 215 -10.33 11.16 -2.93
CA THR A 215 -9.93 11.14 -4.34
C THR A 215 -8.41 11.14 -4.45
N LEU A 216 -7.88 10.18 -5.20
CA LEU A 216 -6.44 9.97 -5.35
C LEU A 216 -6.04 9.95 -6.83
N ILE A 217 -4.83 10.43 -7.08
CA ILE A 217 -4.11 10.27 -8.33
C ILE A 217 -2.97 9.29 -8.12
N GLY A 218 -2.95 8.23 -8.93
CA GLY A 218 -1.83 7.30 -9.01
C GLY A 218 -0.76 7.84 -9.94
N CYS A 219 0.50 7.75 -9.50
CA CYS A 219 1.67 8.14 -10.29
C CYS A 219 2.66 6.98 -10.45
N PHE A 220 3.29 6.89 -11.63
CA PHE A 220 4.51 6.12 -11.84
C PHE A 220 5.65 7.09 -12.15
N ASP A 221 6.75 7.03 -11.40
CA ASP A 221 7.87 7.99 -11.52
C ASP A 221 7.39 9.44 -11.62
N ASP A 222 6.46 9.80 -10.72
CA ASP A 222 5.81 11.11 -10.62
C ASP A 222 4.90 11.50 -11.80
N GLU A 223 4.71 10.63 -12.80
CA GLU A 223 3.76 10.81 -13.89
C GLU A 223 2.33 10.34 -13.49
N PRO A 224 1.32 11.24 -13.44
CA PRO A 224 -0.07 10.86 -13.16
C PRO A 224 -0.67 9.97 -14.24
N PHE A 225 -1.19 8.80 -13.86
CA PHE A 225 -1.72 7.82 -14.82
C PHE A 225 -3.13 7.30 -14.52
N ALA A 226 -3.56 7.36 -13.26
CA ALA A 226 -4.83 6.80 -12.80
C ALA A 226 -5.53 7.71 -11.79
N TYR A 227 -6.86 7.55 -11.71
CA TYR A 227 -7.72 8.17 -10.71
C TYR A 227 -8.39 7.07 -9.88
N PHE A 228 -8.46 7.31 -8.57
CA PHE A 228 -9.08 6.41 -7.62
C PHE A 228 -10.02 7.15 -6.68
N GLU A 229 -11.11 6.49 -6.30
CA GLU A 229 -11.98 6.89 -5.21
C GLU A 229 -11.86 5.83 -4.11
N ALA A 230 -11.27 6.20 -2.99
CA ALA A 230 -11.18 5.37 -1.80
C ALA A 230 -12.21 5.82 -0.77
N TYR A 231 -13.22 5.00 -0.53
CA TYR A 231 -14.41 5.38 0.23
C TYR A 231 -14.61 4.51 1.48
N TRP A 232 -15.34 5.00 2.47
CA TRP A 232 -15.71 4.19 3.64
C TRP A 232 -16.95 3.34 3.33
N ALA A 233 -16.78 2.03 3.16
CA ALA A 233 -17.82 1.17 2.60
C ALA A 233 -19.13 1.18 3.41
N LYS A 234 -19.05 1.43 4.73
CA LYS A 234 -20.23 1.55 5.60
C LYS A 234 -21.14 2.72 5.22
N GLU A 235 -20.57 3.80 4.73
CA GLU A 235 -21.27 5.01 4.31
C GLU A 235 -21.73 4.95 2.85
N ASP A 236 -21.22 4.00 2.06
CA ASP A 236 -21.50 3.86 0.63
C ASP A 236 -22.74 3.00 0.30
N ARG A 237 -23.19 3.03 -0.95
CA ARG A 237 -24.26 2.19 -1.50
C ARG A 237 -23.96 0.69 -1.47
N ILE A 238 -22.70 0.27 -1.34
CA ILE A 238 -22.34 -1.15 -1.21
C ILE A 238 -22.71 -1.74 0.17
N ALA A 239 -22.82 -0.91 1.21
CA ALA A 239 -23.06 -1.32 2.60
C ALA A 239 -24.19 -2.36 2.79
N PRO A 240 -25.39 -2.22 2.17
CA PRO A 240 -26.49 -3.16 2.39
C PRO A 240 -26.26 -4.55 1.81
N PHE A 241 -25.24 -4.71 0.96
CA PHE A 241 -25.01 -5.95 0.23
C PHE A 241 -24.06 -6.90 0.95
N TYR A 242 -23.48 -6.55 2.11
CA TYR A 242 -22.69 -7.49 2.92
C TYR A 242 -22.61 -7.04 4.38
N ASP A 243 -22.06 -7.89 5.25
CA ASP A 243 -21.82 -7.53 6.65
C ASP A 243 -20.63 -6.56 6.77
N VAL A 244 -20.91 -5.27 6.62
CA VAL A 244 -19.93 -4.19 6.55
C VAL A 244 -19.44 -3.75 7.94
N ALA A 245 -18.13 -3.64 8.10
CA ALA A 245 -17.51 -3.15 9.33
C ALA A 245 -17.31 -1.63 9.31
N ASP A 246 -17.10 -1.04 10.48
CA ASP A 246 -16.94 0.41 10.66
C ASP A 246 -15.79 1.03 9.85
N TYR A 247 -14.76 0.25 9.54
CA TYR A 247 -13.53 0.69 8.88
C TYR A 247 -13.26 -0.06 7.57
N ASP A 248 -14.24 -0.76 7.01
CA ASP A 248 -14.07 -1.31 5.67
C ASP A 248 -13.92 -0.16 4.66
N ARG A 249 -12.96 -0.31 3.75
CA ARG A 249 -12.70 0.64 2.67
C ARG A 249 -13.16 0.05 1.36
N GLY A 250 -13.72 0.87 0.48
CA GLY A 250 -14.01 0.47 -0.90
C GLY A 250 -13.19 1.26 -1.89
N ILE A 251 -13.02 0.71 -3.10
CA ILE A 251 -12.24 1.35 -4.17
C ILE A 251 -12.98 1.37 -5.50
N HIS A 252 -13.05 2.55 -6.13
CA HIS A 252 -13.25 2.69 -7.57
C HIS A 252 -11.97 3.16 -8.23
N MET A 253 -11.74 2.72 -9.46
CA MET A 253 -10.48 2.95 -10.16
C MET A 253 -10.67 3.11 -11.66
N LEU A 254 -9.92 4.05 -12.24
CA LEU A 254 -9.73 4.15 -13.69
C LEU A 254 -8.26 4.41 -14.01
N VAL A 255 -7.77 3.76 -15.07
CA VAL A 255 -6.47 4.08 -15.68
C VAL A 255 -6.75 4.97 -16.88
N GLY A 256 -6.30 6.22 -16.81
CA GLY A 256 -6.47 7.21 -17.85
C GLY A 256 -5.43 7.07 -18.94
N GLU A 257 -4.16 6.96 -18.56
CA GLU A 257 -3.04 6.90 -19.49
C GLU A 257 -2.78 5.48 -20.03
N GLU A 258 -2.75 5.33 -21.35
CA GLU A 258 -2.76 4.01 -21.98
C GLU A 258 -1.43 3.26 -21.88
N HIS A 259 -0.30 3.97 -21.90
CA HIS A 259 1.05 3.40 -21.75
C HIS A 259 1.34 2.89 -20.33
N HIS A 260 0.46 3.22 -19.38
CA HIS A 260 0.50 2.69 -18.01
C HIS A 260 -0.41 1.47 -17.81
N ARG A 261 -0.96 0.91 -18.89
CA ARG A 261 -1.73 -0.33 -18.87
C ARG A 261 -0.81 -1.55 -18.97
N GLY A 262 -1.25 -2.65 -18.35
CA GLY A 262 -0.58 -3.95 -18.45
C GLY A 262 -0.70 -4.74 -17.15
N PRO A 263 -0.70 -6.08 -17.19
CA PRO A 263 -0.90 -6.91 -15.99
C PRO A 263 0.14 -6.62 -14.90
N HIS A 264 1.40 -6.35 -15.27
CA HIS A 264 2.47 -6.04 -14.32
C HIS A 264 2.29 -4.68 -13.64
N LYS A 265 1.87 -3.63 -14.37
CA LYS A 265 1.54 -2.32 -13.79
C LYS A 265 0.29 -2.39 -12.92
N VAL A 266 -0.74 -3.13 -13.34
CA VAL A 266 -1.96 -3.37 -12.55
C VAL A 266 -1.65 -4.06 -11.23
N ALA A 267 -0.81 -5.10 -11.25
CA ALA A 267 -0.36 -5.74 -10.02
C ALA A 267 0.35 -4.73 -9.09
N SER A 268 1.21 -3.87 -9.64
CA SER A 268 1.95 -2.87 -8.86
C SER A 268 1.05 -1.82 -8.21
N TRP A 269 0.20 -1.14 -8.99
CA TRP A 269 -0.62 -0.05 -8.45
C TRP A 269 -1.82 -0.53 -7.63
N LEU A 270 -2.42 -1.69 -7.95
CA LEU A 270 -3.53 -2.21 -7.15
C LEU A 270 -3.03 -2.68 -5.78
N ALA A 271 -1.85 -3.30 -5.72
CA ALA A 271 -1.20 -3.63 -4.47
C ALA A 271 -0.79 -2.37 -3.68
N ALA A 272 -0.29 -1.32 -4.35
CA ALA A 272 0.02 -0.05 -3.71
C ALA A 272 -1.22 0.63 -3.10
N LEU A 273 -2.34 0.64 -3.83
CA LEU A 273 -3.61 1.19 -3.34
C LEU A 273 -4.13 0.40 -2.13
N ALA A 274 -4.17 -0.94 -2.21
CA ALA A 274 -4.58 -1.77 -1.08
C ALA A 274 -3.65 -1.60 0.14
N HIS A 275 -2.33 -1.58 -0.10
CA HIS A 275 -1.33 -1.36 0.94
C HIS A 275 -1.54 -0.03 1.65
N TYR A 276 -1.70 1.07 0.89
CA TYR A 276 -2.01 2.37 1.45
C TYR A 276 -3.25 2.32 2.34
N LEU A 277 -4.37 1.74 1.88
CA LEU A 277 -5.61 1.71 2.65
C LEU A 277 -5.51 0.90 3.94
N PHE A 278 -4.71 -0.18 3.96
CA PHE A 278 -4.45 -0.94 5.17
C PHE A 278 -3.53 -0.20 6.16
N LEU A 279 -2.64 0.66 5.68
CA LEU A 279 -1.71 1.43 6.53
C LEU A 279 -2.31 2.76 7.02
N ASP A 280 -3.17 3.39 6.21
CA ASP A 280 -3.80 4.68 6.49
C ASP A 280 -4.65 4.64 7.77
N ASP A 281 -5.43 3.56 7.95
CA ASP A 281 -6.09 3.26 9.22
C ASP A 281 -5.89 1.77 9.56
N PRO A 282 -5.16 1.43 10.64
CA PRO A 282 -4.88 0.04 11.01
C PRO A 282 -6.14 -0.75 11.40
N ARG A 283 -7.27 -0.09 11.66
CA ARG A 283 -8.57 -0.74 11.92
C ARG A 283 -9.22 -1.27 10.65
N THR A 284 -8.76 -0.86 9.46
CA THR A 284 -9.22 -1.40 8.17
C THR A 284 -8.86 -2.88 8.05
N GLN A 285 -9.89 -3.74 8.06
CA GLN A 285 -9.72 -5.19 7.92
C GLN A 285 -10.07 -5.70 6.52
N ARG A 286 -10.85 -4.95 5.74
CA ARG A 286 -11.23 -5.33 4.38
C ARG A 286 -11.19 -4.14 3.42
N VAL A 287 -10.71 -4.41 2.21
CA VAL A 287 -10.88 -3.55 1.04
C VAL A 287 -11.86 -4.22 0.10
N VAL A 288 -12.90 -3.50 -0.33
CA VAL A 288 -13.96 -4.02 -1.21
C VAL A 288 -13.99 -3.30 -2.55
N ALA A 289 -14.52 -3.95 -3.58
CA ALA A 289 -14.87 -3.32 -4.84
C ALA A 289 -16.06 -4.03 -5.49
N GLU A 290 -16.74 -3.34 -6.40
CA GLU A 290 -17.95 -3.81 -7.07
C GLU A 290 -17.86 -3.68 -8.60
N PRO A 291 -16.84 -4.24 -9.29
CA PRO A 291 -16.80 -4.25 -10.75
C PRO A 291 -18.05 -4.91 -11.33
N ARG A 292 -18.38 -4.59 -12.59
CA ARG A 292 -19.41 -5.33 -13.32
C ARG A 292 -19.06 -6.82 -13.35
N ALA A 293 -20.04 -7.69 -13.11
CA ALA A 293 -19.85 -9.14 -13.10
C ALA A 293 -19.34 -9.68 -14.46
N ASP A 294 -19.69 -9.00 -15.56
CA ASP A 294 -19.21 -9.29 -16.91
C ASP A 294 -17.76 -8.85 -17.19
N ASN A 295 -17.12 -8.08 -16.29
CA ASN A 295 -15.74 -7.62 -16.45
C ASN A 295 -14.72 -8.65 -15.95
N ALA A 296 -14.69 -9.81 -16.63
CA ALA A 296 -13.82 -10.93 -16.27
C ALA A 296 -12.33 -10.57 -16.23
N LYS A 297 -11.90 -9.55 -16.99
CA LYS A 297 -10.51 -9.07 -16.98
C LYS A 297 -10.16 -8.38 -15.67
N MET A 298 -11.01 -7.46 -15.20
CA MET A 298 -10.80 -6.78 -13.92
C MET A 298 -10.88 -7.78 -12.75
N ILE A 299 -11.86 -8.68 -12.77
CA ILE A 299 -12.03 -9.72 -11.74
C ILE A 299 -10.75 -10.56 -11.63
N ARG A 300 -10.17 -11.01 -12.76
CA ARG A 300 -8.90 -11.75 -12.76
C ARG A 300 -7.73 -10.94 -12.19
N TYR A 301 -7.65 -9.64 -12.53
CA TYR A 301 -6.61 -8.79 -11.95
C TYR A 301 -6.74 -8.66 -10.43
N MET A 302 -7.96 -8.49 -9.91
CA MET A 302 -8.20 -8.45 -8.47
C MET A 302 -7.88 -9.80 -7.81
N GLN A 303 -8.26 -10.92 -8.41
CA GLN A 303 -7.94 -12.26 -7.89
C GLN A 303 -6.43 -12.52 -7.83
N ASN A 304 -5.68 -12.06 -8.83
CA ASN A 304 -4.22 -12.12 -8.83
C ASN A 304 -3.59 -11.27 -7.71
N GLN A 305 -4.34 -10.30 -7.15
CA GLN A 305 -3.97 -9.50 -5.98
C GLN A 305 -4.73 -9.94 -4.72
N CYS A 306 -5.07 -11.23 -4.65
CA CYS A 306 -5.68 -11.90 -3.49
C CYS A 306 -7.13 -11.51 -3.15
N PHE A 307 -7.81 -10.69 -3.94
CA PHE A 307 -9.26 -10.50 -3.77
C PHE A 307 -9.99 -11.82 -4.08
N HIS A 308 -11.09 -12.09 -3.39
CA HIS A 308 -12.06 -13.11 -3.81
C HIS A 308 -13.40 -12.48 -4.15
N CYS A 309 -14.16 -13.14 -5.02
CA CYS A 309 -15.55 -12.79 -5.25
C CYS A 309 -16.38 -13.44 -4.15
N GLU A 310 -16.96 -12.64 -3.28
CA GLU A 310 -17.82 -13.11 -2.18
C GLU A 310 -19.18 -13.55 -2.74
N LYS A 311 -19.77 -12.72 -3.61
CA LYS A 311 -21.02 -12.98 -4.31
C LYS A 311 -21.24 -11.95 -5.41
N GLU A 312 -22.26 -12.18 -6.22
CA GLU A 312 -22.79 -11.18 -7.15
C GLU A 312 -24.15 -10.66 -6.69
N PHE A 313 -24.44 -9.40 -7.02
CA PHE A 313 -25.69 -8.73 -6.68
C PHE A 313 -26.05 -7.68 -7.73
N ASP A 314 -27.27 -7.15 -7.68
CA ASP A 314 -27.78 -6.19 -8.66
C ASP A 314 -27.86 -4.78 -8.06
N PHE A 315 -27.18 -3.84 -8.73
CA PHE A 315 -27.53 -2.43 -8.66
C PHE A 315 -28.52 -2.08 -9.78
N PRO A 316 -29.28 -0.98 -9.67
CA PRO A 316 -30.22 -0.56 -10.71
C PRO A 316 -29.61 -0.45 -12.12
N HIS A 317 -28.31 -0.17 -12.22
CA HIS A 317 -27.60 0.07 -13.48
C HIS A 317 -26.57 -1.03 -13.84
N LYS A 318 -26.33 -2.04 -12.98
CA LYS A 318 -25.38 -3.15 -13.26
C LYS A 318 -25.57 -4.37 -12.36
N ARG A 319 -25.29 -5.55 -12.89
CA ARG A 319 -24.89 -6.74 -12.11
C ARG A 319 -23.46 -6.55 -11.63
N ALA A 320 -23.23 -6.52 -10.32
CA ALA A 320 -21.93 -6.30 -9.70
C ALA A 320 -21.39 -7.59 -9.07
N ALA A 321 -20.07 -7.77 -9.12
CA ALA A 321 -19.36 -8.78 -8.35
C ALA A 321 -18.74 -8.13 -7.10
N LEU A 322 -19.13 -8.56 -5.91
CA LEU A 322 -18.55 -8.12 -4.64
C LEU A 322 -17.16 -8.75 -4.48
N MET A 323 -16.12 -7.98 -4.77
CA MET A 323 -14.74 -8.38 -4.59
C MET A 323 -14.25 -7.94 -3.21
N VAL A 324 -13.66 -8.83 -2.43
CA VAL A 324 -13.18 -8.56 -1.07
C VAL A 324 -11.73 -8.96 -0.93
N LEU A 325 -10.91 -8.10 -0.36
CA LEU A 325 -9.54 -8.37 0.07
C LEU A 325 -9.44 -8.19 1.59
N GLY A 326 -9.16 -9.27 2.31
CA GLY A 326 -8.90 -9.24 3.74
C GLY A 326 -7.46 -8.84 4.06
N ARG A 327 -7.27 -8.12 5.17
CA ARG A 327 -5.97 -7.66 5.66
C ARG A 327 -4.97 -8.80 5.84
N GLU A 328 -5.37 -9.83 6.59
CA GLU A 328 -4.55 -11.03 6.84
C GLU A 328 -4.08 -11.65 5.53
N ARG A 329 -5.01 -11.95 4.62
CA ARG A 329 -4.69 -12.53 3.31
C ARG A 329 -3.73 -11.67 2.48
N PHE A 330 -3.88 -10.35 2.53
CA PHE A 330 -2.98 -9.42 1.82
C PHE A 330 -1.54 -9.52 2.35
N PHE A 331 -1.36 -9.52 3.67
CA PHE A 331 -0.04 -9.53 4.28
C PHE A 331 0.61 -10.93 4.32
N ASP A 332 -0.17 -11.99 4.51
CA ASP A 332 0.31 -13.39 4.49
C ASP A 332 0.77 -13.82 3.10
N ARG A 333 0.13 -13.29 2.05
CA ARG A 333 0.52 -13.50 0.65
C ARG A 333 1.20 -12.26 0.06
N CYS A 334 1.89 -11.49 0.90
CA CYS A 334 2.49 -10.22 0.51
C CYS A 334 3.56 -10.40 -0.57
N GLY A 335 3.18 -10.09 -1.80
CA GLY A 335 4.06 -10.01 -2.96
C GLY A 335 4.69 -8.62 -3.16
N LEU A 336 4.70 -7.78 -2.13
CA LEU A 336 5.36 -6.47 -2.19
C LEU A 336 6.87 -6.66 -2.19
N VAL A 337 7.56 -5.95 -3.07
CA VAL A 337 9.00 -5.77 -3.06
C VAL A 337 9.33 -4.30 -3.11
#